data_AF-A0A8B8CQK2-F1
#
_entry.id   AF-A0A8B8CQK2-F1
#
_cell.length_a   1.000
_cell.length_b   1.000
_cell.length_c   1.000
_cell.angle_alpha   90.00
_cell.angle_beta   90.00
_cell.angle_gamma   90.00
#
_symmetry.space_group_name_H-M   'P 1'
#
loop_
_entity.id
_entity.type
_entity.pdbx_description
1 polymer ?
#
loop_
_entity_poly.entity_id
_entity_poly.type
_entity_poly.pdbx_seq_one_letter_code
_entity_poly.pdbx_strand_id
1 'polypeptide(L)'
;MPVGITELTENRNRKILEHLEEQKRRLRGGHGASASNPLPNSSPTVPPPVVSTPGNISLVMETQHMTPAQRTALQHANANSVGYFITQDSSFGNLILPVLPRFNEK
;
A
#
# COMPACT_ATOMS: atom_id res chain seq x y z
N MET A 1 7.98 19.65 32.50
CA MET A 1 8.29 19.62 31.07
C MET A 1 8.77 18.22 30.68
N PRO A 2 7.92 17.30 30.17
CA PRO A 2 8.37 15.96 29.80
C PRO A 2 8.76 15.92 28.30
N VAL A 3 10.06 15.96 28.02
CA VAL A 3 10.67 15.95 26.66
C VAL A 3 11.02 14.54 26.15
N GLY A 4 10.73 13.47 26.91
CA GLY A 4 11.23 12.13 26.61
C GLY A 4 10.48 11.31 25.54
N ILE A 5 9.20 11.61 25.26
CA ILE A 5 8.36 10.76 24.38
C ILE A 5 8.56 11.12 22.90
N THR A 6 8.86 12.39 22.63
CA THR A 6 9.15 12.92 21.29
C THR A 6 10.47 12.40 20.74
N GLU A 7 11.50 12.28 21.57
CA GLU A 7 12.84 11.88 21.13
C GLU A 7 12.93 10.40 20.70
N LEU A 8 12.17 9.50 21.35
CA LEU A 8 12.10 8.09 20.97
C LEU A 8 11.42 7.93 19.60
N THR A 9 10.34 8.70 19.38
CA THR A 9 9.60 8.70 18.12
C THR A 9 10.45 9.27 16.99
N GLU A 10 11.18 10.35 17.27
CA GLU A 10 12.12 10.97 16.33
C GLU A 10 13.29 10.04 15.99
N ASN A 11 13.91 9.38 16.96
CA ASN A 11 14.96 8.40 16.71
C ASN A 11 14.47 7.23 15.84
N ARG A 12 13.24 6.77 16.10
CA ARG A 12 12.61 5.71 15.29
C ARG A 12 12.39 6.18 13.86
N ASN A 13 11.86 7.39 13.67
CA ASN A 13 11.66 7.99 12.35
C ASN A 13 12.98 8.19 11.61
N ARG A 14 14.04 8.62 12.30
CA ARG A 14 15.38 8.81 11.73
C ARG A 14 15.98 7.52 11.20
N LYS A 15 15.84 6.42 11.97
CA LYS A 15 16.30 5.08 11.54
C LYS A 15 15.51 4.55 10.35
N ILE A 16 14.19 4.82 10.31
CA ILE A 16 13.35 4.44 9.17
C ILE A 16 13.78 5.19 7.90
N LEU A 17 14.04 6.50 8.01
CA LEU A 17 14.45 7.34 6.89
C LEU A 17 15.81 6.89 6.33
N GLU A 18 16.79 6.63 7.21
CA GLU A 18 18.12 6.13 6.85
C GLU A 18 18.04 4.80 6.10
N HIS A 19 17.27 3.84 6.62
CA HIS A 19 17.09 2.54 5.98
C HIS A 19 16.43 2.65 4.61
N LEU A 20 15.47 3.58 4.46
CA LEU A 20 14.74 3.80 3.21
C LEU A 20 15.65 4.41 2.13
N GLU A 21 16.54 5.34 2.50
CA GLU A 21 17.55 5.88 1.59
C GLU A 21 18.57 4.83 1.17
N GLU A 22 19.00 3.97 2.09
CA GLU A 22 19.90 2.87 1.78
C GLU A 22 19.28 1.88 0.79
N GLN A 23 18.03 1.48 1.03
CA GLN A 23 17.30 0.58 0.13
C GLN A 23 17.09 1.21 -1.26
N LYS A 24 16.77 2.51 -1.32
CA LYS A 24 16.67 3.27 -2.58
C LYS A 24 17.99 3.32 -3.33
N ARG A 25 19.13 3.44 -2.64
CA ARG A 25 20.47 3.40 -3.25
C ARG A 25 20.80 2.03 -3.83
N ARG A 26 20.49 0.94 -3.12
CA ARG A 26 20.69 -0.44 -3.61
C ARG A 26 19.90 -0.72 -4.88
N LEU A 27 18.63 -0.27 -4.96
CA LEU A 27 17.79 -0.49 -6.14
C LEU A 27 18.26 0.31 -7.37
N ARG A 28 18.77 1.53 -7.14
CA ARG A 28 19.23 2.43 -8.21
C ARG A 28 20.62 2.06 -8.77
N GLY A 29 21.44 1.36 -7.99
CA GLY A 29 22.73 0.81 -8.44
C GLY A 29 22.61 -0.42 -9.36
N GLY A 30 21.43 -1.03 -9.45
CA GLY A 30 21.18 -2.21 -10.28
C GLY A 30 20.58 -1.95 -11.66
N HIS A 31 20.23 -0.71 -12.00
CA HIS A 31 19.56 -0.36 -13.27
C HIS A 31 20.40 0.63 -14.07
N GLY A 32 21.51 0.13 -14.61
CA GLY A 32 22.10 0.70 -15.81
C GLY A 32 21.27 0.30 -17.04
N ALA A 33 21.14 1.25 -17.97
CA ALA A 33 20.56 1.11 -19.32
C ALA A 33 19.03 0.95 -19.42
N SER A 34 18.35 2.02 -19.81
CA SER A 34 17.89 2.19 -21.20
C SER A 34 16.80 3.24 -21.31
N ALA A 35 17.08 4.24 -22.15
CA ALA A 35 16.09 5.14 -22.70
C ALA A 35 15.04 4.35 -23.51
N SER A 36 13.79 4.79 -23.43
CA SER A 36 12.77 4.87 -24.50
C SER A 36 11.38 4.53 -23.96
N ASN A 37 10.49 5.52 -24.03
CA ASN A 37 9.08 5.25 -24.30
C ASN A 37 9.02 4.45 -25.62
N PRO A 38 8.16 3.44 -25.69
CA PRO A 38 6.86 3.73 -26.31
C PRO A 38 5.69 3.04 -25.58
N LEU A 39 4.50 3.63 -25.71
CA LEU A 39 3.24 2.90 -25.58
C LEU A 39 3.29 1.62 -26.44
N PRO A 40 2.64 0.54 -25.99
CA PRO A 40 1.76 -0.14 -26.91
C PRO A 40 0.39 -0.41 -26.29
N ASN A 41 -0.61 0.07 -26.98
CA ASN A 41 -1.97 -0.44 -27.00
C ASN A 41 -1.92 -1.96 -27.22
N SER A 42 -2.42 -2.76 -26.28
CA SER A 42 -2.71 -4.18 -26.50
C SER A 42 -3.81 -4.64 -25.55
N SER A 43 -4.92 -5.04 -26.16
CA SER A 43 -6.16 -5.54 -25.57
C SER A 43 -5.91 -6.62 -24.50
N PRO A 44 -6.64 -6.66 -23.38
CA PRO A 44 -6.59 -7.81 -22.50
C PRO A 44 -7.40 -8.97 -23.10
N THR A 45 -6.70 -10.01 -23.54
CA THR A 45 -7.23 -11.35 -23.74
C THR A 45 -7.87 -11.85 -22.44
N VAL A 46 -9.11 -12.32 -22.54
CA VAL A 46 -9.97 -12.78 -21.44
C VAL A 46 -9.57 -14.20 -21.00
N PRO A 47 -9.34 -14.47 -19.70
CA PRO A 47 -9.51 -15.81 -19.12
C PRO A 47 -10.79 -15.88 -18.25
N PRO A 48 -11.32 -17.09 -18.00
CA PRO A 48 -12.74 -17.34 -17.73
C PRO A 48 -13.22 -16.94 -16.31
N PRO A 49 -14.55 -16.84 -16.09
CA PRO A 49 -15.11 -16.45 -14.80
C PRO A 49 -15.03 -17.61 -13.81
N VAL A 50 -14.47 -17.35 -12.62
CA VAL A 50 -14.69 -18.20 -11.44
C VAL A 50 -15.83 -17.60 -10.63
N VAL A 51 -16.91 -18.39 -10.53
CA VAL A 51 -18.16 -18.06 -9.84
C VAL A 51 -18.00 -18.32 -8.33
N SER A 52 -18.22 -17.25 -7.57
CA SER A 52 -18.92 -17.13 -6.28
C SER A 52 -18.54 -17.99 -5.06
N THR A 53 -18.15 -17.31 -3.99
CA THR A 53 -18.74 -17.49 -2.65
C THR A 53 -18.76 -16.15 -1.88
N PRO A 54 -19.93 -15.60 -1.51
CA PRO A 54 -20.03 -14.49 -0.57
C PRO A 54 -20.06 -15.03 0.85
N GLY A 55 -19.05 -14.71 1.65
CA GLY A 55 -19.07 -14.97 3.08
C GLY A 55 -17.83 -15.67 3.59
N ASN A 56 -16.76 -14.92 3.79
CA ASN A 56 -15.97 -14.97 5.02
C ASN A 56 -15.01 -13.78 4.98
N ILE A 57 -15.34 -12.70 5.69
CA ILE A 57 -14.36 -11.66 6.01
C ILE A 57 -13.45 -12.28 7.08
N SER A 58 -12.52 -13.13 6.66
CA SER A 58 -11.45 -13.63 7.51
C SER A 58 -10.50 -12.47 7.81
N LEU A 59 -10.81 -11.74 8.88
CA LEU A 59 -10.04 -10.67 9.51
C LEU A 59 -8.62 -11.09 9.97
N VAL A 60 -8.17 -12.30 9.66
CA VAL A 60 -6.94 -12.90 10.22
C VAL A 60 -5.94 -13.34 9.13
N MET A 61 -6.28 -13.26 7.84
CA MET A 61 -5.33 -13.54 6.74
C MET A 61 -4.71 -12.28 6.09
N GLU A 62 -5.06 -11.08 6.56
CA GLU A 62 -4.77 -9.82 5.85
C GLU A 62 -3.34 -9.29 6.00
N THR A 63 -2.49 -9.84 6.88
CA THR A 63 -1.09 -9.39 6.93
C THR A 63 -0.26 -9.90 5.75
N GLN A 64 -0.75 -10.86 4.97
CA GLN A 64 0.02 -11.52 3.89
C GLN A 64 -0.45 -11.24 2.45
N HIS A 65 -1.57 -10.55 2.20
CA HIS A 65 -2.08 -10.36 0.83
C HIS A 65 -2.19 -8.90 0.35
N MET A 66 -1.57 -7.95 1.05
CA MET A 66 -1.51 -6.56 0.60
C MET A 66 -0.43 -6.39 -0.47
N THR A 67 -0.85 -6.08 -1.71
CA THR A 67 0.09 -5.74 -2.77
C THR A 67 0.84 -4.43 -2.44
N PRO A 68 2.06 -4.21 -2.97
CA PRO A 68 2.77 -2.95 -2.77
C PRO A 68 1.96 -1.72 -3.19
N ALA A 69 1.20 -1.83 -4.29
CA ALA A 69 0.37 -0.75 -4.80
C ALA A 69 -0.75 -0.36 -3.84
N GLN A 70 -1.47 -1.34 -3.28
CA GLN A 70 -2.49 -1.10 -2.25
C GLN A 70 -1.90 -0.42 -1.01
N ARG A 71 -0.72 -0.87 -0.57
CA ARG A 71 -0.03 -0.26 0.58
C ARG A 71 0.34 1.19 0.32
N THR A 72 0.93 1.50 -0.83
CA THR A 72 1.29 2.87 -1.20
C THR A 72 0.06 3.76 -1.29
N ALA A 73 -1.03 3.29 -1.92
CA ALA A 73 -2.28 4.03 -2.00
C ALA A 73 -2.87 4.35 -0.62
N LEU A 74 -2.93 3.35 0.27
CA LEU A 74 -3.45 3.52 1.63
C LEU A 74 -2.60 4.49 2.46
N GLN A 75 -1.27 4.39 2.38
CA GLN A 75 -0.36 5.31 3.07
C GLN A 75 -0.53 6.75 2.58
N HIS A 76 -0.64 6.96 1.26
CA HIS A 76 -0.84 8.28 0.69
C HIS A 76 -2.18 8.88 1.15
N ALA A 77 -3.25 8.09 1.19
CA ALA A 77 -4.55 8.55 1.68
C ALA A 77 -4.50 8.95 3.15
N ASN A 78 -3.90 8.14 4.03
CA ASN A 78 -3.78 8.46 5.46
C ASN A 78 -2.88 9.67 5.74
N ALA A 79 -1.92 9.96 4.86
CA ALA A 79 -1.04 11.13 5.01
C ALA A 79 -1.71 12.44 4.56
N ASN A 80 -2.64 12.37 3.60
CA ASN A 80 -3.25 13.56 2.98
C ASN A 80 -4.74 13.75 3.33
N SER A 81 -5.34 12.79 4.02
CA SER A 81 -6.75 12.80 4.37
C SER A 81 -6.95 12.28 5.79
N VAL A 82 -8.02 12.76 6.42
CA VAL A 82 -8.49 12.30 7.73
C VAL A 82 -9.64 11.28 7.60
N GLY A 83 -9.94 10.83 6.39
CA GLY A 83 -10.96 9.81 6.11
C GLY A 83 -10.52 8.40 6.52
N TYR A 84 -11.49 7.49 6.63
CA TYR A 84 -11.23 6.08 6.88
C TYR A 84 -11.17 5.34 5.54
N PHE A 85 -10.09 4.61 5.32
CA PHE A 85 -9.84 3.89 4.08
C PHE A 85 -9.55 2.42 4.36
N ILE A 86 -10.04 1.57 3.47
CA ILE A 86 -9.67 0.15 3.41
C ILE A 86 -9.08 -0.14 2.04
N THR A 87 -8.28 -1.19 1.94
CA THR A 87 -7.71 -1.67 0.68
C THR A 87 -8.68 -2.57 -0.06
N GLN A 88 -8.53 -2.62 -1.39
CA GLN A 88 -9.38 -3.41 -2.28
C GLN A 88 -8.56 -4.03 -3.41
N ASP A 89 -8.94 -5.23 -3.83
CA ASP A 89 -8.38 -5.96 -4.97
C ASP A 89 -9.04 -5.53 -6.29
N SER A 90 -8.92 -4.24 -6.62
CA SER A 90 -9.49 -3.71 -7.87
C SER A 90 -8.48 -3.67 -9.02
N SER A 91 -8.85 -4.23 -10.17
CA SER A 91 -8.10 -4.08 -11.43
C SER A 91 -8.35 -2.75 -12.16
N PHE A 92 -9.28 -1.92 -11.66
CA PHE A 92 -9.67 -0.66 -12.29
C PHE A 92 -9.12 0.58 -11.56
N GLY A 93 -8.14 0.40 -10.69
CA GLY A 93 -7.49 1.50 -9.97
C GLY A 93 -8.15 1.89 -8.65
N ASN A 94 -9.21 1.21 -8.21
CA ASN A 94 -9.83 1.43 -6.89
C ASN A 94 -9.09 0.62 -5.81
N LEU A 95 -7.79 0.87 -5.64
CA LEU A 95 -6.95 0.11 -4.70
C LEU A 95 -7.31 0.36 -3.22
N ILE A 96 -7.99 1.47 -2.96
CA ILE A 96 -8.55 1.82 -1.65
C ILE A 96 -9.96 2.39 -1.83
N LEU A 97 -10.80 2.20 -0.81
CA LEU A 97 -12.15 2.77 -0.75
C LEU A 97 -12.34 3.58 0.54
N PRO A 98 -12.96 4.77 0.47
CA PRO A 98 -13.43 5.47 1.65
C PRO A 98 -14.60 4.69 2.27
N VAL A 99 -14.58 4.52 3.59
CA VAL A 99 -15.62 3.80 4.33
C VAL A 99 -15.98 4.55 5.62
N LEU A 100 -17.07 4.13 6.26
CA LEU A 100 -17.37 4.54 7.62
C LEU A 100 -16.50 3.75 8.62
N PRO A 101 -16.14 4.34 9.77
CA PRO A 101 -15.48 3.61 10.86
C PRO A 101 -16.29 2.38 11.25
N ARG A 102 -15.61 1.25 11.40
CA ARG A 102 -16.20 0.01 11.92
C ARG A 102 -15.82 -0.12 13.40
N PHE A 103 -16.82 -0.34 14.24
CA PHE A 103 -16.63 -0.68 15.65
C PHE A 103 -17.02 -2.14 15.83
N ASN A 104 -16.12 -2.95 16.37
CA ASN A 104 -16.46 -4.34 16.71
C ASN A 104 -17.11 -4.31 18.10
N GLU A 105 -18.41 -4.57 18.18
CA GLU A 105 -19.05 -4.88 19.46
C GLU A 105 -18.44 -6.18 19.99
N LYS A 106 -18.00 -6.15 21.24
CA LYS A 106 -17.25 -7.25 21.88
C LYS A 106 -18.15 -8.10 22.74
#